data_AF-A0A8T7DSI7-F1
#
_entry.id   AF-A0A8T7DSI7-F1
#
_cell.length_a   1.000
_cell.length_b   1.000
_cell.length_c   1.000
_cell.angle_alpha   90.00
_cell.angle_beta   90.00
_cell.angle_gamma   90.00
#
_symmetry.space_group_name_H-M   'P 1'
#
loop_
_entity.id
_entity.type
_entity.pdbx_description
1 polymer ?
#
loop_
_entity_poly.entity_id
_entity_poly.type
_entity_poly.pdbx_seq_one_letter_code
_entity_poly.pdbx_strand_id
1 'polypeptide(L)' 'MGLNKLINRLQKVLSSKERSKDISQERLDSLLDKLEKKEKKLKQKLDKEKNPKKRKELKLQLKIVTTQRKKGVAYRRKL' A
#
# COMPACT_ATOMS: atom_id res chain seq x y z
N MET A 1 -4.14 -0.42 -12.02
CA MET A 1 -4.92 0.25 -10.95
C MET A 1 -4.13 1.41 -10.32
N GLY A 2 -4.80 2.55 -10.09
CA GLY A 2 -4.22 3.73 -9.42
C GLY A 2 -3.86 3.49 -7.95
N LEU A 3 -2.96 4.31 -7.40
CA LEU A 3 -2.44 4.19 -6.03
C LEU A 3 -3.57 4.37 -5.00
N ASN A 4 -4.43 5.36 -5.23
CA ASN A 4 -5.58 5.66 -4.38
C ASN A 4 -6.59 4.50 -4.31
N LYS A 5 -6.84 3.79 -5.42
CA LYS A 5 -7.73 2.61 -5.41
C LYS A 5 -7.19 1.48 -4.52
N LEU A 6 -5.88 1.30 -4.48
CA LEU A 6 -5.21 0.29 -3.63
C LEU A 6 -5.32 0.66 -2.15
N ILE A 7 -5.12 1.93 -1.82
CA ILE A 7 -5.25 2.44 -0.45
C ILE A 7 -6.70 2.33 0.03
N ASN A 8 -7.68 2.75 -0.78
CA ASN A 8 -9.09 2.67 -0.40
C ASN A 8 -9.54 1.22 -0.16
N ARG A 9 -9.05 0.26 -0.96
CA ARG A 9 -9.33 -1.16 -0.73
C ARG A 9 -8.72 -1.66 0.57
N LEU A 10 -7.48 -1.28 0.86
CA LEU A 10 -6.85 -1.62 2.13
C LEU A 10 -7.63 -1.03 3.30
N GLN A 11 -8.02 0.25 3.24
CA GLN A 11 -8.84 0.88 4.28
C GLN A 11 -10.17 0.17 4.47
N LYS A 12 -10.87 -0.22 3.41
CA LYS A 12 -12.11 -1.00 3.52
C LYS A 12 -11.89 -2.34 4.22
N VAL A 13 -10.80 -3.04 3.93
CA VAL A 13 -10.45 -4.29 4.61
C VAL A 13 -10.13 -4.04 6.09
N LEU A 14 -9.41 -2.96 6.41
CA LEU A 14 -9.08 -2.59 7.79
C LEU A 14 -10.28 -2.07 8.60
N SER A 15 -11.26 -1.43 7.95
CA SER A 15 -12.44 -0.84 8.58
C SER A 15 -13.66 -1.77 8.58
N SER A 16 -13.65 -2.84 7.79
CA SER A 16 -14.74 -3.82 7.76
C SER A 16 -14.87 -4.48 9.13
N LYS A 17 -15.97 -4.18 9.82
CA LYS A 17 -16.41 -4.85 11.05
C LYS A 17 -16.86 -6.31 10.79
N GLU A 18 -17.00 -6.72 9.53
CA GLU A 18 -17.50 -8.04 9.14
C GLU A 18 -16.33 -9.02 8.97
N ARG A 19 -16.03 -9.68 10.09
CA ARG A 19 -14.98 -10.68 10.31
C ARG A 19 -15.32 -12.03 9.66
N SER A 20 -15.37 -12.11 8.32
CA SER A 20 -15.24 -13.42 7.65
C SER A 20 -13.76 -13.81 7.67
N LYS A 21 -13.39 -14.68 8.62
CA LYS A 21 -12.01 -14.94 9.06
C LYS A 21 -11.05 -15.41 7.95
N ASP A 22 -11.50 -16.22 6.99
CA ASP A 22 -10.61 -16.79 5.97
C ASP A 22 -10.48 -15.94 4.70
N ILE A 23 -11.58 -15.41 4.16
CA ILE A 23 -11.57 -14.64 2.90
C ILE A 23 -10.84 -13.29 3.06
N SER A 24 -10.79 -12.76 4.28
CA SER A 24 -10.16 -11.46 4.58
C SER A 24 -8.63 -11.54 4.56
N GLN A 25 -8.05 -12.67 4.95
CA GLN A 25 -6.60 -12.83 5.08
C GLN A 25 -5.89 -12.94 3.72
N GLU A 26 -6.34 -13.82 2.82
CA GLU A 26 -5.78 -13.95 1.47
C GLU A 26 -5.93 -12.66 0.65
N ARG A 27 -7.08 -11.97 0.80
CA ARG A 27 -7.32 -10.67 0.17
C ARG A 27 -6.41 -9.59 0.72
N LEU A 28 -6.13 -9.59 2.02
CA LEU A 28 -5.20 -8.68 2.67
C LEU A 28 -3.77 -8.93 2.20
N ASP A 29 -3.33 -10.18 2.16
CA ASP A 29 -1.98 -10.55 1.68
C ASP A 29 -1.79 -10.16 0.21
N SER A 30 -2.79 -10.43 -0.63
CA SER A 30 -2.80 -9.97 -2.03
C SER A 30 -2.75 -8.44 -2.18
N LEU A 31 -3.37 -7.68 -1.28
CA LEU A 31 -3.31 -6.22 -1.27
C LEU A 31 -1.94 -5.72 -0.79
N LEU A 32 -1.36 -6.37 0.21
CA LEU A 32 -0.03 -6.06 0.73
C LEU A 32 1.06 -6.31 -0.31
N ASP A 33 1.00 -7.43 -1.04
CA ASP A 33 1.94 -7.73 -2.13
C ASP A 33 1.81 -6.71 -3.28
N LYS A 34 0.59 -6.31 -3.63
CA LYS A 34 0.37 -5.23 -4.62
C LYS A 34 0.92 -3.88 -4.15
N LEU A 35 0.81 -3.56 -2.85
CA LEU A 35 1.40 -2.34 -2.27
C LEU A 35 2.93 -2.41 -2.28
N GLU A 36 3.52 -3.56 -1.94
CA GLU A 36 4.97 -3.78 -1.99
C GLU A 36 5.52 -3.62 -3.41
N LYS A 37 4.89 -4.26 -4.40
CA LYS A 37 5.29 -4.11 -5.81
C LYS A 37 5.22 -2.65 -6.26
N LYS A 38 4.23 -1.90 -5.76
CA LYS A 38 4.08 -0.47 -6.08
C LYS A 38 5.13 0.39 -5.38
N GLU A 39 5.47 0.07 -4.14
CA GLU A 39 6.55 0.70 -3.38
C GLU A 39 7.90 0.52 -4.09
N LYS A 40 8.23 -0.71 -4.52
CA LYS A 40 9.45 -1.00 -5.30
C LYS A 40 9.49 -0.20 -6.60
N LYS A 41 8.39 -0.15 -7.35
CA LYS A 41 8.30 0.66 -8.59
C LYS A 41 8.45 2.15 -8.34
N LEU A 42 7.86 2.70 -7.27
CA LEU A 42 8.01 4.11 -6.91
C LEU A 42 9.45 4.42 -6.48
N LYS A 43 10.10 3.52 -5.75
CA LYS A 43 11.50 3.66 -5.34
C LYS A 43 12.44 3.68 -6.56
N GLN A 44 12.24 2.76 -7.50
CA GLN A 44 12.99 2.74 -8.76
C GLN A 44 12.76 3.99 -9.61
N LYS A 45 11.52 4.48 -9.69
CA LYS A 45 11.21 5.74 -10.39
C LYS A 45 11.86 6.94 -9.71
N LEU A 46 11.84 6.98 -8.38
CA LEU A 46 12.43 8.05 -7.59
C LEU A 46 13.95 8.14 -7.80
N ASP A 47 14.61 6.98 -7.89
CA ASP A 47 16.05 6.87 -8.09
C ASP A 47 16.49 7.41 -9.47
N LYS A 48 15.70 7.11 -10.50
CA LYS A 48 15.94 7.56 -11.88
C LYS A 48 15.42 8.97 -12.18
N GLU A 49 14.64 9.57 -11.28
CA GLU A 49 13.99 10.87 -11.51
C GLU A 49 14.95 12.03 -11.19
N LYS A 50 15.32 12.77 -12.23
CA LYS A 50 16.19 13.94 -12.15
C LYS A 50 15.42 15.24 -11.85
N ASN A 51 14.11 15.29 -12.14
CA ASN A 51 13.31 16.48 -11.91
C ASN A 51 12.96 16.63 -10.41
N PRO A 52 13.35 17.73 -9.74
CA PRO A 52 13.15 17.89 -8.30
C PRO A 52 11.67 17.95 -7.89
N LYS A 53 10.79 18.51 -8.73
CA LYS A 53 9.34 18.58 -8.46
C LYS A 53 8.72 17.19 -8.49
N LYS A 54 8.99 16.42 -9.56
CA LYS A 54 8.52 15.04 -9.68
C LYS A 54 9.12 14.13 -8.59
N ARG A 55 10.39 14.36 -8.22
CA ARG A 55 11.06 13.65 -7.13
C ARG A 55 10.36 13.90 -5.78
N LYS A 56 9.91 15.12 -5.49
CA LYS A 56 9.11 15.43 -4.29
C LYS A 56 7.76 14.69 -4.32
N GLU A 57 7.05 14.70 -5.44
CA GLU A 57 5.78 13.97 -5.60
C GLU A 57 5.96 12.46 -5.41
N LEU A 58 6.98 11.86 -6.03
CA LEU A 58 7.32 10.45 -5.88
C LEU A 58 7.68 10.10 -4.43
N LYS A 59 8.42 10.97 -3.72
CA LYS A 59 8.69 10.79 -2.27
C LYS A 59 7.41 10.79 -1.45
N LEU A 60 6.48 11.71 -1.74
CA LEU A 60 5.20 11.78 -1.04
C LEU A 60 4.38 10.51 -1.27
N GLN A 61 4.25 10.08 -2.53
CA GLN A 61 3.55 8.85 -2.90
C GLN A 61 4.19 7.62 -2.24
N LEU A 62 5.52 7.54 -2.23
CA LEU A 62 6.25 6.46 -1.56
C LEU A 62 5.93 6.44 -0.06
N LYS A 63 6.02 7.60 0.62
CA LYS A 63 5.72 7.72 2.06
C LYS A 63 4.29 7.26 2.39
N ILE A 64 3.31 7.64 1.56
CA ILE A 64 1.93 7.22 1.73
C ILE A 64 1.82 5.69 1.58
N VAL A 65 2.39 5.10 0.52
CA VAL A 65 2.33 3.65 0.29
C VAL A 65 3.02 2.88 1.41
N THR A 66 4.22 3.28 1.81
CA THR A 66 4.96 2.65 2.92
C THR A 66 4.15 2.70 4.22
N THR A 67 3.54 3.84 4.54
CA THR A 67 2.74 4.00 5.76
C THR A 67 1.51 3.10 5.74
N GLN A 68 0.79 3.03 4.61
CA GLN A 68 -0.38 2.17 4.47
C GLN A 68 0.00 0.69 4.52
N ARG A 69 1.07 0.28 3.84
CA ARG A 69 1.60 -1.08 3.92
C ARG A 69 1.96 -1.47 5.35
N LYS A 70 2.66 -0.60 6.09
CA LYS A 70 3.00 -0.84 7.52
C LYS A 70 1.75 -1.06 8.36
N LYS A 71 0.70 -0.24 8.18
CA LYS A 71 -0.60 -0.42 8.87
C LYS A 71 -1.23 -1.77 8.53
N GLY A 72 -1.25 -2.15 7.26
CA GLY A 72 -1.80 -3.43 6.82
C GLY A 72 -1.02 -4.65 7.36
N VAL A 73 0.32 -4.59 7.38
CA VAL A 73 1.17 -5.65 7.97
C VAL A 73 0.95 -5.74 9.47
N ALA A 74 0.88 -4.60 10.17
CA ALA A 74 0.61 -4.58 11.60
C ALA A 74 -0.77 -5.16 11.94
N TYR A 75 -1.78 -4.90 11.10
CA TYR A 75 -3.10 -5.52 11.23
C TYR A 75 -3.05 -7.03 10.94
N ARG A 76 -2.34 -7.46 9.89
CA ARG A 76 -2.16 -8.88 9.56
C ARG A 76 -1.53 -9.68 10.69
N ARG A 77 -0.59 -9.09 11.43
CA ARG A 77 0.03 -9.70 12.62
C ARG A 77 -0.89 -9.81 13.84
N LYS A 78 -1.98 -9.05 13.88
CA LYS A 78 -2.98 -9.06 14.96
C LYS A 78 -4.16 -9.99 14.69
N LEU A 79 -4.30 -10.46 13.46
CA LEU A 79 -5.27 -11.49 13.05
C LEU A 79 -4.74 -12.87 13.39
#